data_AF-T1C0W6-F1
#
_entry.id   AF-T1C0W6-F1
#
_cell.length_a   1.000
_cell.length_b   1.000
_cell.length_c   1.000
_cell.angle_alpha   90.00
_cell.angle_beta   90.00
_cell.angle_gamma   90.00
#
_symmetry.space_group_name_H-M   'P 1'
#
loop_
_entity.id
_entity.type
_entity.pdbx_description
1 polymer ?
#
loop_
_entity_poly.entity_id
_entity_poly.type
_entity_poly.pdbx_seq_one_letter_code
_entity_poly.pdbx_strand_id
1 'polypeptide(L)'
;MPMSSAEIHAEATDITANAKKRYTAGVLKYRQMGYWQPDYVPSETDTICLFRITPQDGVDPVEAAAAVAGESSTATWTVVWTD
;
A
#
# COMPACT_ATOMS: atom_id res chain seq x y z
N MET A 1 3.71 -2.04 20.62
CA MET A 1 2.33 -2.49 20.33
C MET A 1 2.13 -2.38 18.83
N PRO A 2 1.57 -3.38 18.14
CA PRO A 2 1.19 -3.22 16.73
C PRO A 2 0.13 -2.12 16.61
N MET A 3 0.20 -1.33 15.54
CA MET A 3 -0.79 -0.27 15.27
C MET A 3 -2.17 -0.90 15.03
N SER A 4 -3.21 -0.23 15.52
CA SER A 4 -4.59 -0.61 15.27
C SER A 4 -4.99 -0.38 13.81
N SER A 5 -6.02 -1.10 13.35
CA SER A 5 -6.52 -0.95 11.97
C SER A 5 -6.92 0.49 11.61
N ALA A 6 -7.42 1.26 12.59
CA ALA A 6 -7.78 2.66 12.39
C ALA A 6 -6.54 3.56 12.23
N GLU A 7 -5.47 3.28 12.97
CA GLU A 7 -4.19 4.00 12.84
C GLU A 7 -3.52 3.70 11.48
N ILE A 8 -3.60 2.46 11.01
CA ILE A 8 -3.08 2.06 9.68
C ILE A 8 -3.85 2.76 8.56
N HIS A 9 -5.18 2.87 8.68
CA HIS A 9 -6.04 3.57 7.71
C HIS A 9 -5.72 5.07 7.65
N ALA A 10 -5.59 5.71 8.82
CA ALA A 10 -5.27 7.13 8.90
C ALA A 10 -3.88 7.46 8.33
N GLU A 11 -2.85 6.65 8.62
CA GLU A 11 -1.48 6.85 8.12
C GLU A 11 -1.39 6.64 6.60
N ALA A 12 -2.10 5.65 6.04
CA ALA A 12 -2.14 5.41 4.60
C ALA A 12 -2.72 6.62 3.85
N THR A 13 -3.75 7.26 4.42
CA THR A 13 -4.50 8.35 3.78
C THR A 13 -3.74 9.68 3.77
N ASP A 14 -2.94 9.98 4.80
CA ASP A 14 -2.24 11.27 4.96
C ASP A 14 -1.21 11.54 3.83
N ILE A 15 -0.56 10.50 3.32
CA ILE A 15 0.57 10.64 2.40
C ILE A 15 0.08 10.64 0.95
N THR A 16 -0.97 9.87 0.65
CA THR A 16 -1.69 9.96 -0.62
C THR A 16 -2.34 11.33 -0.84
N ALA A 17 -2.70 12.05 0.22
CA ALA A 17 -3.32 13.38 0.13
C ALA A 17 -2.34 14.50 -0.26
N ASN A 18 -1.03 14.31 -0.11
CA ASN A 18 -0.01 15.32 -0.44
C ASN A 18 0.89 14.86 -1.59
N ALA A 19 0.51 15.24 -2.82
CA ALA A 19 1.24 14.88 -4.04
C ALA A 19 2.74 15.23 -3.97
N LYS A 20 3.11 16.37 -3.39
CA LYS A 20 4.53 16.77 -3.29
C LYS A 20 5.33 15.83 -2.40
N LYS A 21 4.76 15.37 -1.29
CA LYS A 21 5.40 14.38 -0.40
C LYS A 21 5.43 12.99 -1.05
N ARG A 22 4.36 12.62 -1.78
CA ARG A 22 4.24 11.33 -2.48
C ARG A 22 5.31 11.14 -3.55
N TYR A 23 5.65 12.17 -4.32
CA TYR A 23 6.60 12.10 -5.44
C TYR A 23 8.02 12.58 -5.08
N THR A 24 8.29 12.86 -3.80
CA THR A 24 9.66 13.13 -3.36
C THR A 24 10.44 11.82 -3.36
N ALA A 25 11.64 11.83 -3.94
CA ALA A 25 12.50 10.65 -4.00
C ALA A 25 12.77 10.08 -2.60
N GLY A 26 12.71 8.75 -2.48
CA GLY A 26 12.91 8.04 -1.22
C GLY A 26 12.05 6.79 -1.13
N VAL A 27 12.31 5.99 -0.10
CA VAL A 27 11.54 4.77 0.18
C VAL A 27 10.33 5.15 1.03
N LEU A 28 9.13 4.80 0.56
CA LEU A 28 7.89 4.88 1.32
C LEU A 28 7.32 3.46 1.50
N LYS A 29 6.47 3.27 2.51
CA LYS A 29 5.75 2.00 2.68
C LYS A 29 4.73 1.83 1.56
N TYR A 30 4.52 0.62 1.05
CA TYR A 30 3.56 0.35 -0.03
C TYR A 30 2.13 0.72 0.37
N ARG A 31 1.75 0.51 1.63
CA ARG A 31 0.42 0.92 2.14
C ARG A 31 0.19 2.43 2.08
N GLN A 32 1.26 3.23 2.15
CA GLN A 32 1.24 4.68 2.04
C GLN A 32 1.29 5.17 0.59
N MET A 33 1.66 4.28 -0.34
CA MET A 33 1.70 4.56 -1.77
C MET A 33 0.34 4.34 -2.47
N GLY A 34 -0.75 4.13 -1.73
CA GLY A 34 -2.09 3.95 -2.30
C GLY A 34 -2.43 2.53 -2.74
N TYR A 35 -1.55 1.55 -2.48
CA TYR A 35 -1.78 0.12 -2.77
C TYR A 35 -2.55 -0.61 -1.65
N TRP A 36 -2.95 0.09 -0.60
CA TRP A 36 -3.90 -0.39 0.41
C TRP A 36 -5.10 0.54 0.45
N GLN A 37 -6.26 0.03 0.04
CA GLN A 37 -7.53 0.77 0.05
C GLN A 37 -8.63 -0.13 0.61
N PRO A 38 -8.88 -0.10 1.94
CA PRO A 38 -9.82 -1.02 2.58
C PRO A 38 -11.29 -0.72 2.21
N ASP A 39 -11.57 0.50 1.77
CA ASP A 39 -12.91 0.94 1.35
C ASP A 39 -13.14 0.80 -0.17
N TYR A 40 -12.17 0.23 -0.91
CA TYR A 40 -12.30 -0.01 -2.33
C TYR A 40 -13.36 -1.09 -2.61
N VAL A 41 -14.31 -0.77 -3.49
CA VAL A 41 -15.36 -1.69 -3.94
C VAL A 41 -14.99 -2.17 -5.34
N PRO A 42 -14.73 -3.47 -5.54
CA PRO A 42 -14.41 -4.01 -6.86
C PRO A 42 -15.54 -3.76 -7.87
N SER A 43 -15.16 -3.39 -9.09
CA SER A 43 -16.05 -3.30 -10.23
C SER A 43 -16.12 -4.63 -10.99
N GLU A 44 -17.11 -4.79 -11.89
CA GLU A 44 -17.29 -6.01 -12.67
C GLU A 44 -16.13 -6.28 -13.66
N THR A 45 -15.36 -5.25 -13.99
CA THR A 45 -14.22 -5.35 -14.92
C THR A 45 -12.90 -5.68 -14.23
N ASP A 46 -12.86 -5.68 -12.90
CA ASP A 46 -11.63 -5.89 -12.15
C ASP A 46 -11.27 -7.38 -12.05
N THR A 47 -9.97 -7.69 -12.17
CA THR A 47 -9.46 -9.05 -11.94
C THR A 47 -9.13 -9.23 -10.46
N ILE A 48 -9.84 -10.15 -9.79
CA ILE A 48 -9.69 -10.40 -8.35
C ILE A 48 -8.75 -11.57 -8.09
N CYS A 49 -7.74 -11.35 -7.26
CA CYS A 49 -6.77 -12.36 -6.84
C CYS A 49 -6.85 -12.58 -5.32
N LEU A 50 -6.86 -13.85 -4.89
CA LEU A 50 -6.75 -14.23 -3.48
C LEU A 50 -5.35 -14.77 -3.20
N PHE A 51 -4.67 -14.19 -2.21
CA PHE A 51 -3.34 -14.63 -1.79
C PHE A 51 -3.38 -15.22 -0.38
N ARG A 52 -2.70 -16.34 -0.20
CA ARG A 52 -2.27 -16.81 1.12
C ARG A 52 -0.87 -16.27 1.37
N ILE A 53 -0.78 -15.22 2.18
CA ILE A 53 0.49 -14.56 2.52
C ILE A 53 0.92 -15.02 3.90
N THR A 54 2.19 -15.42 4.04
CA THR A 54 2.84 -15.63 5.33
C THR A 54 3.91 -14.53 5.49
N PRO A 55 3.59 -13.42 6.18
CA PRO A 55 4.58 -12.38 6.43
C PRO A 55 5.75 -12.91 7.27
N GLN A 56 6.93 -12.32 7.09
CA GLN A 56 8.06 -12.55 7.99
C GLN A 56 7.76 -11.95 9.38
N ASP A 57 8.47 -12.44 10.40
CA ASP A 57 8.35 -11.90 11.76
C ASP A 57 8.62 -10.39 11.79
N GLY A 58 7.70 -9.63 12.39
CA GLY A 58 7.78 -8.17 12.48
C GLY A 58 7.26 -7.41 11.24
N VAL A 59 6.87 -8.10 10.16
CA VAL A 59 6.23 -7.48 9.00
C VAL A 59 4.72 -7.37 9.23
N ASP A 60 4.21 -6.16 9.07
CA ASP A 60 2.77 -5.88 9.17
C ASP A 60 2.01 -6.57 8.02
N PRO A 61 0.92 -7.31 8.30
CA PRO A 61 0.17 -8.02 7.25
C PRO A 61 -0.41 -7.09 6.17
N VAL A 62 -0.83 -5.88 6.54
CA VAL A 62 -1.37 -4.89 5.59
C VAL A 62 -0.27 -4.38 4.67
N GLU A 63 0.91 -4.08 5.21
CA GLU A 63 2.07 -3.73 4.39
C GLU A 63 2.48 -4.86 3.43
N ALA A 64 2.47 -6.10 3.91
CA ALA A 64 2.76 -7.26 3.06
C ALA A 64 1.75 -7.41 1.91
N ALA A 65 0.46 -7.22 2.18
CA ALA A 65 -0.58 -7.25 1.14
C ALA A 65 -0.44 -6.07 0.16
N ALA A 66 -0.15 -4.88 0.65
CA ALA A 66 0.09 -3.70 -0.18
C ALA A 66 1.32 -3.87 -1.08
N ALA A 67 2.39 -4.51 -0.58
CA ALA A 67 3.57 -4.82 -1.38
C ALA A 67 3.26 -5.81 -2.50
N VAL A 68 2.46 -6.85 -2.23
CA VAL A 68 1.98 -7.78 -3.27
C VAL A 68 1.17 -7.02 -4.32
N ALA A 69 0.22 -6.17 -3.91
CA ALA A 69 -0.58 -5.38 -4.84
C ALA A 69 0.26 -4.40 -5.67
N GLY A 70 1.23 -3.72 -5.04
CA GLY A 70 2.12 -2.78 -5.70
C GLY A 70 3.00 -3.43 -6.77
N GLU A 71 3.81 -4.43 -6.40
CA GLU A 71 4.79 -5.05 -7.30
C GLU A 71 4.14 -5.94 -8.38
N SER A 72 2.86 -6.34 -8.20
CA SER A 72 2.09 -7.04 -9.24
C SER A 72 1.30 -6.11 -10.16
N SER A 73 1.39 -4.79 -9.95
CA SER A 73 0.75 -3.78 -10.80
C SER A 73 1.78 -2.78 -11.34
N THR A 74 2.13 -1.75 -10.58
CA THR A 74 2.91 -0.59 -11.05
C THR A 74 3.99 -0.11 -10.09
N ALA A 75 4.10 -0.66 -8.87
CA ALA A 75 5.06 -0.18 -7.89
C ALA A 75 6.48 -0.69 -8.13
N THR A 76 7.44 0.00 -7.53
CA THR A 76 8.77 -0.52 -7.22
C THR A 76 9.18 -0.10 -5.81
N TRP A 77 10.35 -0.54 -5.34
CA TRP A 77 10.84 -0.39 -3.95
C TRP A 77 11.11 1.06 -3.50
N THR A 78 11.11 2.03 -4.41
CA THR A 78 11.35 3.46 -4.11
C THR A 78 10.46 4.33 -4.99
N VAL A 79 10.16 5.54 -4.54
CA VAL A 79 9.39 6.51 -5.32
C VAL A 79 10.15 6.88 -6.59
N VAL A 80 9.46 6.75 -7.73
CA VAL A 80 9.91 7.25 -9.02
C VAL A 80 8.98 8.38 -9.45
N TRP A 81 9.54 9.45 -10.00
CA TRP A 81 8.77 10.64 -10.40
C TRP A 81 7.98 10.44 -11.71
N THR A 82 8.22 9.34 -12.42
CA THR A 82 7.60 9.01 -13.71
C THR A 82 6.20 8.41 -13.58
N ASP A 83 5.78 8.09 -12.35
CA ASP A 83 4.40 7.69 -12.00
C ASP A 83 3.43 8.88 -12.18
#